data_AF-A0A7C3EY17-F1
#
_entry.id   AF-A0A7C3EY17-F1
#
_cell.length_a   1.000
_cell.length_b   1.000
_cell.length_c   1.000
_cell.angle_alpha   90.00
_cell.angle_beta   90.00
_cell.angle_gamma   90.00
#
_symmetry.space_group_name_H-M   'P 1'
#
loop_
_entity.id
_entity.type
_entity.pdbx_description
1 polymer ?
#
loop_
_entity_poly.entity_id
_entity_poly.type
_entity_poly.pdbx_seq_one_letter_code
_entity_poly.pdbx_strand_id
1 'polypeptide(L)'
;MLCQRPRCGAHVPDGRRKYCSDRCARIVNRDSSAARARRRAAAIEAKGGPHVGMRVCLSCSRFFLSEGPWNRICPNCTERNVAAPPRASAVHVGLSAHTCDVGRLVGD
;
A
#
# COMPACT_ATOMS: atom_id res chain seq x y z
N MET A 1 0.71 -34.37 -14.69
CA MET A 1 1.35 -33.12 -15.19
C MET A 1 2.56 -32.77 -14.34
N LEU A 2 3.54 -31.99 -14.84
CA LEU A 2 4.69 -31.56 -14.03
C LEU A 2 4.37 -30.36 -13.13
N CYS A 3 5.05 -30.27 -11.99
CA CYS A 3 4.89 -29.17 -11.05
C CYS A 3 5.31 -27.86 -11.68
N GLN A 4 4.44 -26.85 -11.61
CA GLN A 4 4.69 -25.52 -12.18
C GLN A 4 5.73 -24.68 -11.41
N ARG A 5 6.32 -25.19 -10.32
CA ARG A 5 7.44 -24.50 -9.65
C ARG A 5 8.69 -24.65 -10.53
N PRO A 6 9.37 -23.55 -10.91
CA PRO A 6 10.62 -23.63 -11.65
C PRO A 6 11.61 -24.59 -10.96
N ARG A 7 12.24 -25.45 -11.77
CA ARG A 7 13.26 -26.43 -11.33
C ARG A 7 12.77 -27.49 -10.33
N CYS A 8 11.45 -27.67 -10.13
CA CYS A 8 10.95 -28.74 -9.27
C CYS A 8 10.92 -30.10 -9.98
N GLY A 9 10.41 -30.15 -11.22
CA GLY A 9 10.36 -31.38 -12.03
C GLY A 9 9.47 -32.50 -11.50
N ALA A 10 8.93 -32.40 -10.28
CA ALA A 10 8.10 -33.43 -9.66
C ALA A 10 6.75 -33.59 -10.37
N HIS A 11 6.24 -34.82 -10.43
CA HIS A 11 4.90 -35.08 -10.92
C HIS A 11 3.85 -34.54 -9.94
N VAL A 12 2.81 -33.91 -10.47
CA VAL A 12 1.63 -33.48 -9.70
C VAL A 12 0.59 -34.59 -9.79
N PRO A 13 0.05 -35.06 -8.65
CA PRO A 13 -1.04 -36.04 -8.63
C PRO A 13 -2.24 -35.55 -9.45
N ASP A 14 -2.98 -36.49 -10.03
CA ASP A 14 -4.16 -36.17 -10.84
C ASP A 14 -5.20 -35.40 -10.02
N GLY A 15 -5.76 -34.35 -10.64
CA GLY A 15 -6.66 -33.40 -9.99
C GLY A 15 -6.41 -31.96 -10.45
N ARG A 16 -7.06 -30.99 -9.79
CA ARG A 16 -6.97 -29.56 -10.14
C ARG A 16 -5.75 -28.82 -9.55
N ARG A 17 -4.74 -29.55 -9.08
CA ARG A 17 -3.56 -28.95 -8.41
C ARG A 17 -2.52 -28.52 -9.44
N LYS A 18 -1.91 -27.35 -9.23
CA LYS A 18 -0.82 -26.81 -10.07
C LYS A 18 0.57 -27.18 -9.55
N TYR A 19 0.66 -27.59 -8.29
CA TYR A 19 1.91 -27.80 -7.58
C TYR A 19 1.92 -29.16 -6.87
N CYS A 20 3.09 -29.80 -6.80
CA CYS A 20 3.24 -31.11 -6.16
C CYS A 20 3.14 -31.05 -4.62
N SER A 21 3.24 -29.86 -4.03
CA SER A 21 3.15 -29.65 -2.58
C SER A 21 2.75 -28.22 -2.24
N ASP A 22 2.25 -28.02 -1.02
CA ASP A 22 1.95 -26.68 -0.49
C ASP A 22 3.21 -25.83 -0.32
N ARG A 23 4.38 -26.46 -0.11
CA ARG A 23 5.67 -25.76 -0.10
C ARG A 23 5.97 -25.15 -1.47
N CYS A 24 5.81 -25.93 -2.55
CA CYS A 24 5.99 -25.44 -3.91
C CYS A 24 5.01 -24.31 -4.25
N ALA A 25 3.74 -24.45 -3.85
CA ALA A 25 2.74 -23.41 -4.01
C ALA A 25 3.14 -22.12 -3.30
N ARG A 26 3.57 -22.20 -2.03
CA ARG A 26 4.00 -21.03 -1.25
C ARG A 26 5.18 -20.29 -1.86
N ILE A 27 6.17 -21.01 -2.40
CA ILE A 27 7.34 -20.39 -3.07
C ILE A 27 6.89 -19.61 -4.30
N VAL A 28 6.17 -20.25 -5.23
CA VAL A 28 5.71 -19.60 -6.47
C VAL A 28 4.78 -18.43 -6.16
N ASN A 29 3.87 -18.58 -5.20
CA ASN A 29 2.95 -17.52 -4.80
C ASN A 29 3.67 -16.35 -4.12
N ARG A 30 4.72 -16.61 -3.33
CA ARG A 30 5.58 -15.57 -2.76
C ARG A 30 6.27 -14.77 -3.86
N ASP A 31 6.92 -15.45 -4.81
CA ASP A 31 7.63 -14.81 -5.91
C ASP A 31 6.67 -13.98 -6.79
N SER A 32 5.50 -14.55 -7.10
CA SER A 32 4.44 -13.87 -7.84
C SER A 32 3.90 -12.65 -7.08
N SER A 33 3.76 -12.75 -5.76
CA SER A 33 3.31 -11.62 -4.93
C SER A 33 4.36 -10.53 -4.84
N ALA A 34 5.64 -10.88 -4.70
CA ALA A 34 6.75 -9.93 -4.76
C ALA A 34 6.84 -9.23 -6.12
N ALA A 35 6.66 -9.98 -7.22
CA ALA A 35 6.61 -9.40 -8.56
C ALA A 35 5.42 -8.43 -8.73
N ARG A 36 4.23 -8.77 -8.22
CA ARG A 36 3.07 -7.87 -8.20
C ARG A 36 3.33 -6.62 -7.35
N ALA A 37 3.99 -6.75 -6.20
CA ALA A 37 4.36 -5.62 -5.35
C ALA A 37 5.33 -4.67 -6.08
N ARG A 38 6.37 -5.20 -6.75
CA ARG A 38 7.29 -4.40 -7.57
C ARG A 38 6.57 -3.66 -8.71
N ARG A 39 5.68 -4.34 -9.43
CA ARG A 39 4.88 -3.70 -10.50
C ARG A 39 4.00 -2.57 -9.96
N ARG A 40 3.42 -2.76 -8.77
CA ARG A 40 2.64 -1.71 -8.09
C ARG A 40 3.52 -0.51 -7.70
N ALA A 41 4.69 -0.75 -7.11
CA ALA A 41 5.64 0.30 -6.76
C ALA A 41 6.06 1.11 -8.00
N ALA A 42 6.48 0.44 -9.07
CA ALA A 42 6.84 1.10 -10.32
C ALA A 42 5.67 1.91 -10.93
N ALA A 43 4.43 1.41 -10.83
CA ALA A 43 3.25 2.13 -11.28
C ALA A 43 2.92 3.36 -10.40
N ILE A 44 3.31 3.35 -9.13
CA ILE A 44 3.19 4.50 -8.22
C ILE A 44 4.27 5.53 -8.59
N GLU A 45 5.52 5.11 -8.75
CA GLU A 45 6.63 5.97 -9.17
C GLU A 45 6.37 6.64 -10.52
N ALA A 46 5.92 5.87 -11.53
CA ALA A 46 5.58 6.39 -12.86
C ALA A 46 4.44 7.42 -12.83
N LYS A 47 3.62 7.43 -11.78
CA LYS A 47 2.54 8.42 -11.57
C LYS A 47 2.97 9.63 -10.74
N GLY A 48 4.26 9.75 -10.41
CA GLY A 48 4.80 10.84 -9.59
C GLY A 48 4.77 10.58 -8.08
N GLY A 49 4.68 9.31 -7.65
CA GLY A 49 4.64 8.91 -6.25
C GLY A 49 3.25 8.58 -5.73
N PRO A 50 3.10 8.27 -4.42
CA PRO A 50 1.79 8.04 -3.84
C PRO A 50 0.93 9.30 -4.04
N HIS A 51 -0.31 9.13 -4.49
CA HIS A 51 -1.25 10.25 -4.62
C HIS A 51 -1.58 10.80 -3.24
N VAL A 52 -0.77 11.74 -2.73
CA VAL A 52 -1.04 12.43 -1.48
C VAL A 52 -2.02 13.55 -1.77
N GLY A 53 -3.20 13.48 -1.18
CA GLY A 53 -4.23 14.52 -1.30
C GLY A 53 -4.47 15.19 0.04
N MET A 54 -4.55 16.52 0.05
CA MET A 54 -5.13 17.26 1.18
C MET A 54 -6.61 16.92 1.29
N ARG A 55 -7.09 16.67 2.50
CA ARG A 55 -8.51 16.39 2.82
C ARG A 55 -8.94 17.19 4.03
N VAL A 56 -10.25 17.41 4.16
CA VAL A 56 -10.88 17.93 5.37
C VAL A 56 -11.80 16.87 5.97
N CYS A 57 -11.67 16.61 7.27
CA CYS A 57 -12.60 15.74 7.98
C CYS A 57 -13.90 16.51 8.27
N LEU A 58 -15.05 15.95 7.88
CA LEU A 58 -16.35 16.58 8.09
C LEU A 58 -16.87 16.42 9.53
N SER A 59 -16.27 15.51 10.32
CA SER A 59 -16.64 15.30 11.72
C SER A 59 -15.89 16.23 12.69
N CYS A 60 -14.58 16.46 12.45
CA CYS A 60 -13.75 17.29 13.32
C CYS A 60 -13.17 18.53 12.64
N SER A 61 -13.52 18.78 11.38
CA SER A 61 -13.11 19.94 10.56
C SER A 61 -11.60 20.10 10.36
N ARG A 62 -10.78 19.11 10.73
CA ARG A 62 -9.32 19.18 10.57
C ARG A 62 -8.88 18.82 9.16
N PHE A 63 -7.90 19.57 8.65
CA PHE A 63 -7.18 19.23 7.43
C PHE A 63 -6.10 18.18 7.70
N PHE A 64 -5.94 17.24 6.78
CA PHE A 64 -4.86 16.26 6.85
C PHE A 64 -4.48 15.75 5.45
N LEU A 65 -3.25 15.24 5.33
CA LEU A 65 -2.77 14.57 4.12
C LEU A 65 -3.15 13.09 4.17
N SER A 66 -3.69 12.58 3.08
CA SER A 66 -4.00 11.16 2.95
C SER A 66 -3.23 10.54 1.78
N GLU A 67 -2.60 9.40 2.02
CA GLU A 67 -1.96 8.63 0.95
C GLU A 67 -2.97 7.79 0.18
N GLY A 68 -3.12 8.11 -1.11
CA GLY A 68 -3.94 7.38 -2.04
C GLY A 68 -5.43 7.78 -2.03
N PRO A 69 -6.16 7.37 -3.08
CA PRO A 69 -7.58 7.71 -3.23
C PRO A 69 -8.49 7.02 -2.19
N TRP A 70 -8.00 5.93 -1.59
CA TRP A 70 -8.77 5.04 -0.71
C TRP A 70 -8.50 5.28 0.78
N ASN A 71 -7.39 5.89 1.16
CA ASN A 71 -7.16 6.24 2.56
C ASN A 71 -7.95 7.52 2.90
N ARG A 72 -9.01 7.35 3.69
CA ARG A 72 -9.96 8.41 4.05
C ARG A 72 -10.16 8.54 5.56
N ILE A 73 -9.35 7.82 6.35
CA ILE A 73 -9.48 7.81 7.80
C ILE A 73 -8.79 9.06 8.34
N CYS A 74 -9.53 9.87 9.10
CA CYS A 74 -8.97 11.03 9.77
C CYS A 74 -8.03 10.58 10.92
N PRO A 75 -6.78 11.06 10.99
CA PRO A 75 -5.86 10.68 12.06
C PRO A 75 -6.26 11.25 13.43
N ASN A 76 -7.10 12.28 13.47
CA ASN A 76 -7.52 12.92 14.72
C ASN A 76 -8.71 12.24 15.39
N CYS A 77 -9.73 11.87 14.60
CA CYS A 77 -11.00 11.37 15.15
C CYS A 77 -11.42 10.01 14.58
N THR A 78 -10.54 9.36 13.80
CA THR A 78 -10.73 8.03 13.16
C THR A 78 -11.94 7.88 12.24
N GLU A 79 -12.72 8.94 12.04
CA GLU A 79 -13.85 9.02 11.13
C GLU A 79 -13.44 8.94 9.66
N ARG A 80 -14.35 8.42 8.83
CA ARG A 80 -14.16 8.26 7.37
C ARG A 80 -14.89 9.33 6.54
N ASN A 81 -15.64 10.21 7.19
CA ASN A 81 -16.36 11.30 6.56
C ASN A 81 -15.40 12.43 6.22
N VAL A 82 -14.86 12.41 5.01
CA VAL A 82 -13.88 13.38 4.51
C VAL A 82 -14.22 13.90 3.13
N ALA A 83 -14.04 15.21 2.95
CA ALA A 83 -14.16 15.87 1.67
C ALA A 83 -12.77 16.21 1.09
N ALA A 84 -12.69 16.31 -0.23
CA ALA A 84 -11.59 17.02 -0.85
C ALA A 84 -11.80 18.52 -0.60
N PRO A 85 -10.76 19.30 -0.27
CA PRO A 85 -10.89 20.73 -0.18
C PRO A 85 -11.33 21.29 -1.56
N PRO A 86 -12.06 22.41 -1.58
CA PRO A 86 -12.34 23.10 -2.83
C PRO A 86 -11.03 23.36 -3.57
N ARG A 87 -11.04 23.24 -4.92
CA ARG A 87 -9.88 23.51 -5.78
C ARG A 87 -9.52 25.01 -5.71
N ALA A 88 -8.90 25.43 -4.62
CA ALA A 88 -8.14 26.65 -4.54
C ALA A 88 -6.68 26.24 -4.47
N SER A 89 -5.97 26.44 -5.59
CA SER A 89 -4.51 26.39 -5.76
C SER A 89 -3.78 25.27 -5.02
N ALA A 90 -3.34 24.25 -5.76
CA ALA A 90 -2.43 23.23 -5.29
C ALA A 90 -1.29 23.86 -4.47
N VAL A 91 -1.34 23.71 -3.15
CA VAL A 91 -0.19 23.99 -2.29
C VAL A 91 0.81 22.89 -2.62
N HIS A 92 1.80 23.22 -3.46
CA HIS A 92 3.04 22.47 -3.55
C HIS A 92 3.68 22.53 -2.16
N VAL A 93 3.31 21.59 -1.28
CA VAL A 93 4.11 21.34 -0.09
C VAL A 93 5.34 20.61 -0.59
N GLY A 94 6.41 21.36 -0.84
CA GLY A 94 7.72 20.78 -1.04
C GLY A 94 8.00 19.87 0.15
N LEU A 95 8.10 18.56 -0.12
CA LEU A 95 8.60 17.58 0.83
C LEU A 95 10.08 17.89 1.07
N SER A 96 10.37 18.86 1.94
CA SER A 96 11.68 18.92 2.58
C SER A 96 11.69 17.79 3.61
N ALA A 97 12.51 16.78 3.34
CA ALA A 97 12.80 15.68 4.24
C ALA A 97 13.38 16.24 5.54
N HIS A 98 12.54 16.46 6.55
CA HIS A 98 12.97 16.72 7.91
C HIS A 98 12.51 15.56 8.78
N THR A 99 13.44 14.63 8.95
CA THR A 99 13.77 13.91 10.19
C THR A 99 12.61 13.50 11.10
N CYS A 100 12.40 12.19 11.19
CA CYS A 100 11.71 11.54 12.29
C CYS A 100 12.36 11.93 13.62
N ASP A 101 11.79 12.90 14.35
CA ASP A 101 12.13 13.13 15.75
C ASP A 101 11.10 12.40 16.61
N VAL A 102 11.54 11.30 17.22
CA VAL A 102 10.75 10.51 18.16
C VAL A 102 10.78 11.23 19.50
N GLY A 103 9.94 12.25 19.63
CA GLY A 103 9.72 13.02 20.86
C GLY A 103 8.88 12.24 21.87
N ARG A 104 9.58 11.51 22.73
CA ARG A 104 9.17 10.91 24.00
C ARG A 104 8.35 11.89 24.87
N LEU A 105 7.06 11.63 25.07
CA LEU A 105 6.25 12.24 26.14
C LEU A 105 6.00 11.19 27.23
N VAL A 106 6.75 11.31 28.33
CA VAL A 106 6.41 10.73 29.64
C VAL A 106 6.40 11.91 30.61
N GLY A 107 5.20 12.31 31.07
CA GLY A 107 5.00 12.90 32.41
C GLY A 107 5.08 11.77 33.44
N ASP A 108 5.49 11.98 34.69
CA ASP A 108 5.33 13.12 35.62
C ASP A 108 6.63 13.42 36.39
#